data_AF-A0AAI9FSZ4-F1
#
_entry.id   AF-A0AAI9FSZ4-F1
#
_cell.length_a   1.000
_cell.length_b   1.000
_cell.length_c   1.000
_cell.angle_alpha   90.00
_cell.angle_beta   90.00
_cell.angle_gamma   90.00
#
_symmetry.space_group_name_H-M   'P 1'
#
loop_
_entity.id
_entity.type
_entity.pdbx_description
1 polymer ?
#
loop_
_entity_poly.entity_id
_entity_poly.type
_entity_poly.pdbx_seq_one_letter_code
_entity_poly.pdbx_strand_id
1 'polypeptide(L)'
;MRVSAQAERAAPLVWPLYLLATLLVSLVLSAITPPFQAPDEYDHVKRAYMMGQGQILLKSVDGSPSGGYLDSGLVQYMSYFEPLKGASQRKVSADELQAAGSVKWSDQPQFQTAVGTAYYFPLMYAPQAVGLGMGKALGMSVGKSYRLARLLEWMTCGVLLLLAFRLHRPSAVILALLALPMNLFLFGAAVLDPMATTVALLGLSAFMRIATDGRASPPTAVAALHISVLLVCACRANMLPMLLLPLVAAWLMRERRQAYIAIAISVFVLAWTLFTVKTTVYPPSSHRIDHAARLLHLLTHPGELTSILFATWTNVARMSFYVVSFIGVLGWLDASFSPSFYHMTGLTLVALMLLSLDLEGWRTQSLARWTLVVVCLASVLMTFLALLVQWTDPASTTVDGVQGRYLLIPGLCLVMALTANAVPRDGLLFRAGHGLAMLFLAWMAYASCSLLVERYHTGATQSAIAAPELKPSPPLTSDNTVPLHFLPAQSEDPAGLKRISVRFGTYMTTHAGQAELRLWTQGGERLVLPFELSELTDNGYAEFKLDGKAYVGGEVAPRDGSGVSVWESHSQERVDSCVFLETENQDDLLPRGCPEP
;
A
#
# COMPACT_ATOMS: atom_id res chain seq x y z
N MET A 1 40.28 -39.84 -34.14
CA MET A 1 39.01 -40.16 -33.44
C MET A 1 38.09 -38.96 -33.55
N ARG A 2 36.99 -39.10 -34.30
CA ARG A 2 35.97 -38.07 -34.50
C ARG A 2 35.18 -37.92 -33.21
N VAL A 3 35.35 -36.81 -32.48
CA VAL A 3 34.37 -36.38 -31.47
C VAL A 3 33.11 -36.04 -32.24
N SER A 4 32.09 -36.88 -32.12
CA SER A 4 30.79 -36.64 -32.75
C SER A 4 30.25 -35.31 -32.22
N ALA A 5 30.02 -34.36 -33.13
CA ALA A 5 29.14 -33.24 -32.90
C ALA A 5 27.73 -33.82 -32.62
N GLN A 6 27.42 -34.09 -31.35
CA GLN A 6 26.03 -34.23 -30.94
C GLN A 6 25.38 -32.89 -31.23
N ALA A 7 24.48 -32.87 -32.22
CA ALA A 7 23.63 -31.72 -32.50
C ALA A 7 22.99 -31.27 -31.18
N GLU A 8 23.44 -30.13 -30.66
CA GLU A 8 23.04 -29.63 -29.35
C GLU A 8 21.52 -29.42 -29.34
N ARG A 9 20.81 -30.13 -28.47
CA ARG A 9 19.35 -30.06 -28.38
C ARG A 9 18.93 -28.74 -27.72
N ALA A 10 17.92 -28.08 -28.29
CA ALA A 10 17.30 -26.92 -27.67
C ALA A 10 16.68 -27.32 -26.30
N ALA A 11 16.80 -26.44 -25.31
CA ALA A 11 16.28 -26.70 -23.97
C ALA A 11 14.75 -26.87 -23.96
N PRO A 12 14.21 -27.76 -23.11
CA PRO A 12 12.78 -27.97 -22.96
C PRO A 12 12.07 -26.74 -22.37
N LEU A 13 10.78 -26.58 -22.67
CA LEU A 13 9.95 -25.50 -22.14
C LEU A 13 9.49 -25.83 -20.71
N VAL A 14 10.32 -25.53 -19.72
CA VAL A 14 10.00 -25.73 -18.30
C VAL A 14 9.33 -24.52 -17.64
N TRP A 15 9.52 -23.33 -18.20
CA TRP A 15 9.01 -22.07 -17.66
C TRP A 15 7.46 -21.97 -17.59
N PRO A 16 6.63 -22.62 -18.44
CA PRO A 16 5.18 -22.47 -18.31
C PRO A 16 4.64 -23.02 -17.00
N LEU A 17 5.17 -24.17 -16.56
CA LEU A 17 4.80 -24.77 -15.27
C LEU A 17 5.28 -23.90 -14.10
N TYR A 18 6.49 -23.36 -14.20
CA TYR A 18 7.02 -22.42 -13.22
C TYR A 18 6.09 -21.20 -13.08
N LEU A 19 5.75 -20.57 -14.21
CA LEU A 19 4.90 -19.39 -14.22
C LEU A 19 3.52 -19.69 -13.62
N LEU A 20 2.92 -20.82 -13.98
CA LEU A 20 1.65 -21.26 -13.38
C LEU A 20 1.79 -21.41 -11.86
N ALA A 21 2.86 -22.06 -11.38
CA ALA A 21 3.11 -22.22 -9.95
C ALA A 21 3.30 -20.86 -9.24
N THR A 22 4.10 -19.94 -9.81
CA THR A 22 4.29 -18.58 -9.28
C THR A 22 2.98 -17.83 -9.14
N LEU A 23 2.14 -17.89 -10.18
CA LEU A 23 0.85 -17.21 -10.20
C LEU A 23 -0.16 -17.87 -9.24
N LEU A 24 -0.12 -19.19 -9.06
CA LEU A 24 -0.96 -19.87 -8.05
C LEU A 24 -0.53 -19.51 -6.62
N VAL A 25 0.77 -19.40 -6.36
CA VAL A 25 1.29 -18.94 -5.07
C VAL A 25 0.80 -17.52 -4.78
N SER A 26 0.87 -16.59 -5.74
CA SER A 26 0.37 -15.22 -5.52
C SER A 26 -1.14 -15.17 -5.23
N LEU A 27 -1.95 -16.07 -5.80
CA LEU A 27 -3.37 -16.21 -5.44
C LEU A 27 -3.56 -16.72 -4.00
N VAL A 28 -2.73 -17.65 -3.55
CA VAL A 28 -2.75 -18.11 -2.15
C VAL A 28 -2.39 -16.96 -1.22
N LEU A 29 -1.34 -16.19 -1.51
CA LEU A 29 -0.99 -15.01 -0.72
C LEU A 29 -2.13 -13.99 -0.73
N SER A 30 -2.75 -13.75 -1.89
CA SER A 30 -3.92 -12.89 -2.03
C SER A 30 -5.11 -13.32 -1.16
N ALA A 31 -5.29 -14.63 -0.92
CA ALA A 31 -6.38 -15.16 -0.11
C ALA A 31 -6.09 -15.05 1.39
N ILE A 32 -4.82 -15.18 1.80
CA ILE A 32 -4.38 -15.03 3.19
C ILE A 32 -4.42 -13.55 3.60
N THR A 33 -3.99 -12.66 2.72
CA THR A 33 -3.85 -11.23 3.01
C THR A 33 -5.20 -10.51 3.00
N PRO A 34 -5.57 -9.81 4.09
CA PRO A 34 -6.75 -8.94 4.09
C PRO A 34 -6.69 -7.89 2.97
N PRO A 35 -7.83 -7.36 2.51
CA PRO A 35 -7.86 -6.26 1.55
C PRO A 35 -7.01 -5.04 1.96
N PHE A 36 -6.43 -4.35 0.97
CA PHE A 36 -5.69 -3.09 1.13
C PHE A 36 -4.45 -3.15 2.03
N GLN A 37 -3.84 -4.33 2.15
CA GLN A 37 -2.65 -4.53 2.99
C GLN A 37 -1.35 -4.50 2.20
N ALA A 38 -1.38 -4.38 0.87
CA ALA A 38 -0.18 -4.07 0.11
C ALA A 38 0.13 -2.57 0.16
N PRO A 39 1.42 -2.18 0.03
CA PRO A 39 1.80 -0.77 0.04
C PRO A 39 1.06 0.00 -1.06
N ASP A 40 0.52 1.16 -0.70
CA ASP A 40 -0.18 2.10 -1.60
C ASP A 40 -1.47 1.55 -2.26
N GLU A 41 -1.94 0.36 -1.86
CA GLU A 41 -3.08 -0.32 -2.50
C GLU A 41 -4.39 0.48 -2.45
N TYR A 42 -4.62 1.24 -1.38
CA TYR A 42 -5.75 2.17 -1.31
C TYR A 42 -5.76 3.12 -2.50
N ASP A 43 -4.69 3.86 -2.73
CA ASP A 43 -4.63 4.87 -3.80
C ASP A 43 -4.71 4.25 -5.19
N HIS A 44 -4.13 3.06 -5.38
CA HIS A 44 -4.24 2.31 -6.64
C HIS A 44 -5.68 1.86 -6.94
N VAL A 45 -6.42 1.36 -5.95
CA VAL A 45 -7.82 0.98 -6.12
C VAL A 45 -8.71 2.21 -6.34
N LYS A 46 -8.46 3.31 -5.61
CA LYS A 46 -9.13 4.60 -5.88
C LYS A 46 -8.93 5.02 -7.33
N ARG A 47 -7.68 4.96 -7.83
CA ARG A 47 -7.34 5.34 -9.21
C ARG A 47 -8.02 4.46 -10.24
N ALA A 48 -8.06 3.15 -10.02
CA ALA A 48 -8.74 2.19 -10.88
C ALA A 48 -10.25 2.44 -10.93
N TYR A 49 -10.89 2.66 -9.78
CA TYR A 49 -12.31 2.99 -9.72
C TYR A 49 -12.61 4.28 -10.49
N MET A 50 -11.85 5.35 -10.24
CA MET A 50 -11.99 6.64 -10.91
C MET A 50 -11.88 6.49 -12.43
N MET A 51 -10.89 5.73 -12.92
CA MET A 51 -10.77 5.42 -14.35
C MET A 51 -12.02 4.72 -14.89
N GLY A 52 -12.57 3.74 -14.17
CA GLY A 52 -13.79 3.02 -14.54
C GLY A 52 -15.02 3.92 -14.62
N GLN A 53 -15.05 5.02 -13.86
CA GLN A 53 -16.09 6.06 -13.92
C GLN A 53 -15.80 7.16 -14.95
N GLY A 54 -14.78 7.01 -15.80
CA GLY A 54 -14.40 8.02 -16.80
C GLY A 54 -13.59 9.20 -16.24
N GLN A 55 -13.16 9.16 -14.98
CA GLN A 55 -12.33 10.20 -14.36
C GLN A 55 -10.84 9.98 -14.71
N ILE A 56 -10.49 10.26 -15.97
CA ILE A 56 -9.13 10.05 -16.52
C ILE A 56 -8.09 10.94 -15.81
N LEU A 57 -8.43 12.20 -15.54
CA LEU A 57 -7.56 13.16 -14.86
C LEU A 57 -8.06 13.43 -13.45
N LEU A 58 -7.16 13.39 -12.47
CA LEU A 58 -7.47 13.76 -11.10
C LEU A 58 -7.38 15.28 -10.93
N LYS A 59 -8.35 15.87 -10.22
CA LYS A 59 -8.48 17.32 -10.09
C LYS A 59 -8.52 17.72 -8.61
N SER A 60 -8.11 18.94 -8.33
CA SER A 60 -8.35 19.60 -7.05
C SER A 60 -9.77 20.13 -7.00
N VAL A 61 -10.44 19.97 -5.86
CA VAL A 61 -11.75 20.57 -5.55
C VAL A 61 -11.58 21.46 -4.34
N ASP A 62 -11.93 22.75 -4.46
CA ASP A 62 -11.86 23.73 -3.36
C ASP A 62 -10.50 23.81 -2.64
N GLY A 63 -9.41 23.70 -3.40
CA GLY A 63 -8.04 23.76 -2.87
C GLY A 63 -7.54 22.45 -2.24
N SER A 64 -8.33 21.37 -2.30
CA SER A 64 -7.90 20.04 -1.87
C SER A 64 -6.80 19.46 -2.77
N PRO A 65 -6.03 18.47 -2.30
CA PRO A 65 -5.11 17.73 -3.15
C PRO A 65 -5.85 17.01 -4.29
N SER A 66 -5.14 16.72 -5.39
CA SER A 66 -5.73 16.04 -6.56
C SER A 66 -6.38 14.71 -6.19
N GLY A 67 -7.64 14.56 -6.61
CA GLY A 67 -8.47 13.41 -6.33
C GLY A 67 -9.60 13.23 -7.35
N GLY A 68 -10.60 12.47 -6.94
CA GLY A 68 -11.80 12.19 -7.72
C GLY A 68 -12.91 11.64 -6.84
N TYR A 69 -14.07 11.37 -7.44
CA TYR A 69 -15.22 10.82 -6.72
C TYR A 69 -15.21 9.29 -6.72
N LEU A 70 -15.41 8.71 -5.54
CA LEU A 70 -15.64 7.30 -5.32
C LEU A 70 -17.09 7.06 -4.87
N ASP A 71 -17.54 5.82 -4.96
CA ASP A 71 -18.76 5.39 -4.27
C ASP A 71 -18.52 5.33 -2.75
N SER A 72 -19.44 5.87 -1.94
CA SER A 72 -19.28 5.86 -0.48
C SER A 72 -19.26 4.45 0.11
N GLY A 73 -19.87 3.45 -0.56
CA GLY A 73 -19.73 2.05 -0.19
C GLY A 73 -18.30 1.53 -0.38
N LEU A 74 -17.56 2.02 -1.38
CA LEU A 74 -16.13 1.71 -1.54
C LEU A 74 -15.30 2.35 -0.43
N VAL A 75 -15.61 3.60 -0.06
CA VAL A 75 -14.94 4.29 1.06
C VAL A 75 -15.19 3.55 2.38
N GLN A 76 -16.43 3.15 2.65
CA GLN A 76 -16.79 2.35 3.82
C GLN A 76 -16.07 1.00 3.82
N TYR A 77 -16.00 0.32 2.68
CA TYR A 77 -15.27 -0.96 2.58
C TYR A 77 -13.77 -0.79 2.88
N MET A 78 -13.15 0.30 2.39
CA MET A 78 -11.76 0.64 2.70
C MET A 78 -11.55 0.89 4.20
N SER A 79 -12.46 1.60 4.87
CA SER A 79 -12.29 1.97 6.29
C SER A 79 -12.28 0.76 7.24
N TYR A 80 -12.85 -0.39 6.86
CA TYR A 80 -12.74 -1.63 7.65
C TYR A 80 -11.31 -2.13 7.80
N PHE A 81 -10.43 -1.84 6.83
CA PHE A 81 -9.08 -2.39 6.79
C PHE A 81 -7.99 -1.35 7.11
N GLU A 82 -8.33 -0.06 7.22
CA GLU A 82 -7.38 1.00 7.59
C GLU A 82 -6.72 0.73 8.95
N PRO A 83 -7.44 0.27 10.01
CA PRO A 83 -6.82 -0.01 11.32
C PRO A 83 -5.76 -1.11 11.32
N LEU A 84 -5.68 -1.94 10.27
CA LEU A 84 -4.66 -3.00 10.16
C LEU A 84 -3.31 -2.47 9.63
N LYS A 85 -3.34 -1.32 8.95
CA LYS A 85 -2.19 -0.73 8.26
C LYS A 85 -1.06 -0.39 9.24
N GLY A 86 0.09 -1.04 9.07
CA GLY A 86 1.28 -0.82 9.91
C GLY A 86 1.13 -1.30 11.37
N ALA A 87 -0.05 -1.78 11.77
CA ALA A 87 -0.33 -2.25 13.12
C ALA A 87 -0.01 -3.74 13.25
N SER A 88 1.27 -4.10 13.37
CA SER A 88 1.77 -5.50 13.36
C SER A 88 1.09 -6.43 14.38
N GLN A 89 0.65 -5.86 15.50
CA GLN A 89 -0.05 -6.57 16.58
C GLN A 89 -1.55 -6.78 16.30
N ARG A 90 -2.16 -5.95 15.45
CA ARG A 90 -3.58 -6.07 15.08
C ARG A 90 -3.75 -7.20 14.08
N LYS A 91 -4.60 -8.18 14.43
CA LYS A 91 -5.04 -9.28 13.55
C LYS A 91 -6.42 -8.99 12.98
N VAL A 92 -6.84 -9.70 11.93
CA VAL A 92 -8.21 -9.59 11.41
C VAL A 92 -9.10 -10.66 12.04
N SER A 93 -10.34 -10.33 12.43
CA SER A 93 -11.32 -11.32 12.89
C SER A 93 -12.23 -11.82 11.77
N ALA A 94 -12.85 -12.98 11.97
CA ALA A 94 -13.84 -13.51 11.03
C ALA A 94 -15.07 -12.60 10.91
N ASP A 95 -15.51 -12.00 12.03
CA ASP A 95 -16.66 -11.09 12.07
C ASP A 95 -16.38 -9.81 11.29
N GLU A 96 -15.17 -9.25 11.38
CA GLU A 96 -14.75 -8.09 10.59
C GLU A 96 -14.77 -8.39 9.09
N LEU A 97 -14.28 -9.57 8.69
CA LEU A 97 -14.31 -10.01 7.30
C LEU A 97 -15.74 -10.22 6.79
N GLN A 98 -16.63 -10.75 7.63
CA GLN A 98 -18.04 -10.93 7.30
C GLN A 98 -18.77 -9.59 7.18
N ALA A 99 -18.56 -8.68 8.12
CA ALA A 99 -19.12 -7.32 8.12
C ALA A 99 -18.67 -6.56 6.86
N ALA A 100 -17.36 -6.51 6.58
CA ALA A 100 -16.83 -5.88 5.37
C ALA A 100 -17.35 -6.55 4.09
N GLY A 101 -17.53 -7.88 4.09
CA GLY A 101 -18.06 -8.63 2.96
C GLY A 101 -19.50 -8.27 2.57
N SER A 102 -20.27 -7.72 3.51
CA SER A 102 -21.67 -7.33 3.34
C SER A 102 -21.89 -5.91 2.77
N VAL A 103 -20.83 -5.10 2.72
CA VAL A 103 -20.88 -3.72 2.21
C VAL A 103 -21.31 -3.70 0.73
N LYS A 104 -22.38 -2.97 0.44
CA LYS A 104 -22.93 -2.79 -0.92
C LYS A 104 -22.47 -1.47 -1.52
N TRP A 105 -22.54 -1.39 -2.85
CA TRP A 105 -22.42 -0.11 -3.57
C TRP A 105 -23.58 0.80 -3.17
N SER A 106 -23.28 2.05 -2.84
CA SER A 106 -24.28 3.03 -2.39
C SER A 106 -24.76 3.95 -3.51
N ASP A 107 -24.02 4.03 -4.62
CA ASP A 107 -24.21 4.99 -5.71
C ASP A 107 -24.11 6.46 -5.27
N GLN A 108 -23.60 6.72 -4.06
CA GLN A 108 -23.38 8.06 -3.52
C GLN A 108 -21.93 8.49 -3.76
N PRO A 109 -21.68 9.58 -4.50
CA PRO A 109 -20.33 10.05 -4.77
C PRO A 109 -19.71 10.70 -3.52
N GLN A 110 -18.48 10.33 -3.21
CA GLN A 110 -17.66 10.93 -2.15
C GLN A 110 -16.28 11.27 -2.71
N PHE A 111 -15.86 12.53 -2.57
CA PHE A 111 -14.55 12.96 -3.03
C PHE A 111 -13.44 12.35 -2.18
N GLN A 112 -12.42 11.80 -2.82
CA GLN A 112 -11.27 11.16 -2.19
C GLN A 112 -9.98 11.56 -2.91
N THR A 113 -8.93 11.80 -2.14
CA THR A 113 -7.60 12.12 -2.67
C THR A 113 -6.83 10.84 -3.01
N ALA A 114 -6.05 10.89 -4.09
CA ALA A 114 -5.19 9.79 -4.55
C ALA A 114 -3.94 10.34 -5.26
N VAL A 115 -3.34 11.38 -4.66
CA VAL A 115 -2.30 12.22 -5.28
C VAL A 115 -1.11 11.40 -5.77
N GLY A 116 -0.71 10.37 -5.01
CA GLY A 116 0.39 9.47 -5.36
C GLY A 116 0.21 8.74 -6.70
N THR A 117 -1.01 8.72 -7.25
CA THR A 117 -1.36 8.09 -8.52
C THR A 117 -1.83 9.06 -9.61
N ALA A 118 -1.96 10.35 -9.28
CA ALA A 118 -2.54 11.37 -10.17
C ALA A 118 -1.73 11.55 -11.47
N TYR A 119 -0.42 11.40 -11.39
CA TYR A 119 0.50 11.59 -12.51
C TYR A 119 0.65 10.35 -13.40
N TYR A 120 0.08 9.20 -12.98
CA TYR A 120 0.12 7.98 -13.77
C TYR A 120 -0.87 8.02 -14.93
N PHE A 121 -0.38 7.62 -16.11
CA PHE A 121 -1.26 7.31 -17.23
C PHE A 121 -2.24 6.18 -16.85
N PRO A 122 -3.55 6.38 -16.94
CA PRO A 122 -4.49 5.50 -16.24
C PRO A 122 -4.63 4.12 -16.88
N LEU A 123 -4.19 3.92 -18.13
CA LEU A 123 -4.52 2.71 -18.89
C LEU A 123 -4.03 1.39 -18.24
N MET A 124 -2.96 1.44 -17.44
CA MET A 124 -2.49 0.26 -16.70
C MET A 124 -3.40 -0.16 -15.53
N TYR A 125 -4.40 0.65 -15.17
CA TYR A 125 -5.47 0.30 -14.23
C TYR A 125 -6.70 -0.32 -14.91
N ALA A 126 -6.69 -0.49 -16.24
CA ALA A 126 -7.86 -0.97 -16.98
C ALA A 126 -8.38 -2.33 -16.47
N PRO A 127 -7.55 -3.35 -16.20
CA PRO A 127 -8.03 -4.63 -15.68
C PRO A 127 -8.80 -4.48 -14.36
N GLN A 128 -8.27 -3.69 -13.43
CA GLN A 128 -8.89 -3.44 -12.13
C GLN A 128 -10.17 -2.61 -12.29
N ALA A 129 -10.15 -1.57 -13.13
CA ALA A 129 -11.30 -0.72 -13.42
C ALA A 129 -12.47 -1.54 -14.00
N VAL A 130 -12.17 -2.43 -14.97
CA VAL A 130 -13.14 -3.36 -15.55
C VAL A 130 -13.67 -4.31 -14.47
N GLY A 131 -12.82 -4.85 -13.60
CA GLY A 131 -13.27 -5.77 -12.55
C GLY A 131 -14.19 -5.12 -11.51
N LEU A 132 -13.87 -3.90 -11.07
CA LEU A 132 -14.73 -3.11 -10.20
C LEU A 132 -16.06 -2.78 -10.87
N GLY A 133 -16.01 -2.31 -12.13
CA GLY A 133 -17.20 -1.95 -12.91
C GLY A 133 -18.11 -3.15 -13.20
N MET A 134 -17.55 -4.29 -13.62
CA MET A 134 -18.28 -5.53 -13.85
C MET A 134 -18.93 -6.05 -12.56
N GLY A 135 -18.19 -6.04 -11.44
CA GLY A 135 -18.73 -6.46 -10.15
C GLY A 135 -19.92 -5.59 -9.73
N LYS A 136 -19.80 -4.28 -9.86
CA LYS A 136 -20.90 -3.33 -9.62
C LYS A 136 -22.09 -3.58 -10.54
N ALA A 137 -21.87 -3.73 -11.85
CA ALA A 137 -22.93 -3.97 -12.83
C ALA A 137 -23.68 -5.29 -12.62
N LEU A 138 -23.00 -6.31 -12.09
CA LEU A 138 -23.60 -7.61 -11.75
C LEU A 138 -24.28 -7.62 -10.37
N GLY A 139 -24.38 -6.48 -9.68
CA GLY A 139 -24.99 -6.37 -8.35
C GLY A 139 -24.19 -7.06 -7.23
N MET A 140 -22.88 -7.27 -7.43
CA MET A 140 -22.01 -7.84 -6.39
C MET A 140 -21.75 -6.83 -5.26
N SER A 141 -21.43 -7.33 -4.05
CA SER A 141 -20.92 -6.48 -2.98
C SER A 141 -19.60 -5.82 -3.36
N VAL A 142 -19.21 -4.76 -2.65
CA VAL A 142 -17.94 -4.04 -2.91
C VAL A 142 -16.76 -4.99 -2.78
N GLY A 143 -16.73 -5.81 -1.71
CA GLY A 143 -15.65 -6.77 -1.49
C GLY A 143 -15.54 -7.85 -2.57
N LYS A 144 -16.66 -8.33 -3.12
CA LYS A 144 -16.64 -9.27 -4.27
C LYS A 144 -16.13 -8.60 -5.54
N SER A 145 -16.52 -7.35 -5.78
CA SER A 145 -16.07 -6.55 -6.93
C SER A 145 -14.56 -6.27 -6.85
N TYR A 146 -14.05 -5.97 -5.65
CA TYR A 146 -12.61 -5.81 -5.39
C TYR A 146 -11.82 -7.10 -5.66
N ARG A 147 -12.32 -8.26 -5.23
CA ARG A 147 -11.69 -9.56 -5.54
C ARG A 147 -11.69 -9.87 -7.03
N LEU A 148 -12.76 -9.50 -7.75
CA LEU A 148 -12.82 -9.61 -9.21
C LEU A 148 -11.77 -8.71 -9.88
N ALA A 149 -11.58 -7.49 -9.38
CA ALA A 149 -10.54 -6.57 -9.86
C ALA A 149 -9.13 -7.17 -9.73
N ARG A 150 -8.79 -7.74 -8.57
CA ARG A 150 -7.52 -8.46 -8.34
C ARG A 150 -7.37 -9.63 -9.31
N LEU A 151 -8.43 -10.41 -9.52
CA LEU A 151 -8.40 -11.56 -10.42
C LEU A 151 -8.18 -11.15 -11.89
N LEU A 152 -8.84 -10.10 -12.37
CA LEU A 152 -8.66 -9.62 -13.75
C LEU A 152 -7.26 -9.06 -13.97
N GLU A 153 -6.70 -8.32 -13.01
CA GLU A 153 -5.31 -7.89 -13.06
C GLU A 153 -4.34 -9.06 -13.09
N TRP A 154 -4.51 -10.03 -12.19
CA TRP A 154 -3.68 -11.23 -12.12
C TRP A 154 -3.71 -12.01 -13.44
N MET A 155 -4.89 -12.19 -14.04
CA MET A 155 -5.03 -12.87 -15.34
C MET A 155 -4.32 -12.09 -16.46
N THR A 156 -4.49 -10.77 -16.48
CA THR A 156 -3.84 -9.89 -17.47
C THR A 156 -2.32 -9.99 -17.34
N CYS A 157 -1.79 -9.91 -16.13
CA CYS A 157 -0.38 -10.09 -15.83
C CYS A 157 0.14 -11.46 -16.29
N GLY A 158 -0.62 -12.54 -16.03
CA GLY A 158 -0.29 -13.88 -16.49
C GLY A 158 -0.21 -13.99 -18.01
N VAL A 159 -1.18 -13.41 -18.74
CA VAL A 159 -1.15 -13.36 -20.21
C VAL A 159 0.05 -12.56 -20.72
N LEU A 160 0.36 -11.41 -20.12
CA LEU A 160 1.51 -10.58 -20.52
C LEU A 160 2.85 -11.30 -20.29
N LEU A 161 2.99 -12.03 -19.18
CA LEU A 161 4.17 -12.87 -18.92
C LEU A 161 4.29 -14.04 -19.90
N LEU A 162 3.17 -14.71 -20.22
CA LEU A 162 3.13 -15.74 -21.26
C LEU A 162 3.62 -15.18 -22.60
N LEU A 163 3.14 -14.01 -23.00
CA LEU A 163 3.56 -13.33 -24.23
C LEU A 163 5.05 -12.95 -24.19
N ALA A 164 5.52 -12.38 -23.07
CA ALA A 164 6.91 -12.00 -22.89
C ALA A 164 7.85 -13.20 -23.04
N PHE A 165 7.51 -14.33 -22.43
CA PHE A 165 8.32 -15.55 -22.44
C PHE A 165 8.25 -16.33 -23.75
N ARG A 166 7.22 -16.08 -24.56
CA ARG A 166 7.15 -16.56 -25.95
C ARG A 166 8.03 -15.73 -26.89
N LEU A 167 8.18 -14.43 -26.64
CA LEU A 167 9.08 -13.57 -27.41
C LEU A 167 10.54 -13.86 -27.09
N HIS A 168 10.87 -13.99 -25.80
CA HIS A 168 12.23 -14.30 -25.34
C HIS A 168 12.19 -15.20 -24.12
N ARG A 169 12.88 -16.34 -24.16
CA ARG A 169 12.82 -17.33 -23.08
C ARG A 169 13.47 -16.77 -21.81
N PRO A 170 12.82 -16.90 -20.63
CA PRO A 170 13.39 -16.39 -19.38
C PRO A 170 14.55 -17.28 -18.92
N SER A 171 15.55 -16.67 -18.30
CA SER A 171 16.57 -17.39 -17.53
C SER A 171 16.02 -17.79 -16.15
N ALA A 172 16.70 -18.73 -15.49
CA ALA A 172 16.31 -19.18 -14.16
C ALA A 172 16.29 -18.05 -13.11
N VAL A 173 17.20 -17.07 -13.24
CA VAL A 173 17.23 -15.91 -12.34
C VAL A 173 16.07 -14.93 -12.60
N ILE A 174 15.59 -14.77 -13.84
CA ILE A 174 14.37 -13.96 -14.12
C ILE A 174 13.16 -14.61 -13.45
N LEU A 175 13.05 -15.94 -13.55
CA LEU A 175 11.99 -16.70 -12.88
C LEU A 175 12.07 -16.51 -11.35
N ALA A 176 13.27 -16.58 -10.77
CA ALA A 176 13.46 -16.35 -9.34
C ALA A 176 13.17 -14.92 -8.89
N LEU A 177 13.48 -13.91 -9.71
CA LEU A 177 13.08 -12.52 -9.41
C LEU A 177 11.56 -12.37 -9.34
N LEU A 178 10.81 -13.00 -10.25
CA LEU A 178 9.34 -13.00 -10.18
C LEU A 178 8.80 -13.76 -8.96
N ALA A 179 9.56 -14.73 -8.45
CA ALA A 179 9.23 -15.52 -7.26
C ALA A 179 9.69 -14.88 -5.94
N LEU A 180 10.28 -13.68 -5.95
CA LEU A 180 10.61 -13.00 -4.70
C LEU A 180 9.35 -12.73 -3.87
N PRO A 181 9.43 -12.79 -2.52
CA PRO A 181 8.28 -12.58 -1.65
C PRO A 181 7.52 -11.29 -1.94
N MET A 182 8.24 -10.17 -2.13
CA MET A 182 7.64 -8.89 -2.49
C MET A 182 6.81 -9.01 -3.77
N ASN A 183 7.34 -9.66 -4.80
CA ASN A 183 6.67 -9.77 -6.10
C ASN A 183 5.47 -10.70 -6.03
N LEU A 184 5.62 -11.88 -5.42
CA LEU A 184 4.50 -12.80 -5.21
C LEU A 184 3.35 -12.12 -4.44
N PHE A 185 3.68 -11.31 -3.44
CA PHE A 185 2.72 -10.55 -2.66
C PHE A 185 2.01 -9.49 -3.51
N LEU A 186 2.76 -8.69 -4.27
CA LEU A 186 2.22 -7.65 -5.13
C LEU A 186 1.38 -8.23 -6.27
N PHE A 187 1.77 -9.35 -6.91
CA PHE A 187 0.95 -10.05 -7.92
C PHE A 187 -0.40 -10.49 -7.38
N GLY A 188 -0.50 -10.68 -6.07
CA GLY A 188 -1.74 -10.97 -5.39
C GLY A 188 -2.57 -9.73 -5.10
N ALA A 189 -2.03 -8.51 -5.12
CA ALA A 189 -2.68 -7.26 -4.68
C ALA A 189 -3.20 -6.40 -5.86
N ALA A 190 -4.07 -5.44 -5.57
CA ALA A 190 -4.60 -4.46 -6.53
C ALA A 190 -3.73 -3.18 -6.58
N VAL A 191 -2.44 -3.35 -6.85
CA VAL A 191 -1.43 -2.28 -6.95
C VAL A 191 -0.92 -2.15 -8.38
N LEU A 192 -0.24 -1.05 -8.75
CA LEU A 192 0.24 -0.88 -10.13
C LEU A 192 1.47 -1.76 -10.47
N ASP A 193 2.24 -2.17 -9.47
CA ASP A 193 3.55 -2.83 -9.62
C ASP A 193 3.54 -4.10 -10.49
N PRO A 194 2.59 -5.06 -10.34
CA PRO A 194 2.54 -6.26 -11.18
C PRO A 194 2.35 -5.91 -12.64
N MET A 195 1.41 -5.00 -12.92
CA MET A 195 1.13 -4.56 -14.28
C MET A 195 2.36 -3.87 -14.90
N ALA A 196 2.97 -2.92 -14.19
CA ALA A 196 4.18 -2.25 -14.65
C ALA A 196 5.34 -3.23 -14.91
N THR A 197 5.53 -4.20 -14.03
CA THR A 197 6.59 -5.22 -14.13
C THR A 197 6.37 -6.13 -15.34
N THR A 198 5.16 -6.64 -15.53
CA THR A 198 4.84 -7.57 -16.64
C THR A 198 4.89 -6.88 -17.99
N VAL A 199 4.40 -5.64 -18.10
CA VAL A 199 4.52 -4.84 -19.33
C VAL A 199 5.97 -4.47 -19.61
N ALA A 200 6.76 -4.10 -18.60
CA ALA A 200 8.18 -3.84 -18.78
C ALA A 200 8.90 -5.09 -19.28
N LEU A 201 8.65 -6.26 -18.67
CA LEU A 201 9.27 -7.51 -19.08
C LEU A 201 8.86 -7.93 -20.50
N LEU A 202 7.60 -7.69 -20.91
CA LEU A 202 7.17 -7.86 -22.31
C LEU A 202 7.98 -6.97 -23.25
N GLY A 203 8.19 -5.70 -22.88
CA GLY A 203 9.00 -4.75 -23.65
C GLY A 203 10.48 -5.17 -23.73
N LEU A 204 11.06 -5.63 -22.62
CA LEU A 204 12.43 -6.14 -22.56
C LEU A 204 12.61 -7.41 -23.41
N SER A 205 11.68 -8.36 -23.32
CA SER A 205 11.69 -9.56 -24.15
C SER A 205 11.53 -9.23 -25.64
N ALA A 206 10.65 -8.28 -25.98
CA ALA A 206 10.49 -7.79 -27.34
C ALA A 206 11.76 -7.12 -27.87
N PHE A 207 12.41 -6.30 -27.04
CA PHE A 207 13.69 -5.66 -27.38
C PHE A 207 14.78 -6.70 -27.65
N MET A 208 14.92 -7.72 -26.80
CA MET A 208 15.92 -8.78 -27.01
C MET A 208 15.60 -9.65 -28.22
N ARG A 209 14.31 -9.88 -28.53
CA ARG A 209 13.90 -10.51 -29.77
C ARG A 209 14.34 -9.69 -30.98
N ILE A 210 14.14 -8.38 -30.96
CA ILE A 210 14.56 -7.47 -32.04
C ILE A 210 16.08 -7.42 -32.15
N ALA A 211 16.81 -7.43 -31.03
CA ALA A 211 18.27 -7.48 -31.02
C ALA A 211 18.82 -8.78 -31.65
N THR A 212 18.05 -9.86 -31.58
CA THR A 212 18.40 -11.14 -32.20
C THR A 212 18.05 -11.15 -33.70
N ASP A 213 16.85 -10.72 -34.07
CA ASP A 213 16.33 -10.85 -35.43
C ASP A 213 16.73 -9.68 -36.36
N GLY A 214 17.09 -8.52 -35.79
CA GLY A 214 17.43 -7.31 -36.54
C GLY A 214 16.34 -6.92 -37.54
N ARG A 215 16.69 -6.82 -38.82
CA ARG A 215 15.76 -6.50 -39.92
C ARG A 215 14.61 -7.48 -40.10
N ALA A 216 14.78 -8.73 -39.68
CA ALA A 216 13.76 -9.77 -39.82
C ALA A 216 12.76 -9.80 -38.65
N SER A 217 12.82 -8.80 -37.76
CA SER A 217 11.98 -8.74 -36.57
C SER A 217 10.48 -8.72 -36.93
N PRO A 218 9.65 -9.52 -36.26
CA PRO A 218 8.22 -9.54 -36.53
C PRO A 218 7.56 -8.23 -36.06
N PRO A 219 6.56 -7.69 -36.79
CA PRO A 219 5.85 -6.48 -36.41
C PRO A 219 5.20 -6.55 -35.03
N THR A 220 4.82 -7.75 -34.58
CA THR A 220 4.25 -7.99 -33.25
C THR A 220 5.24 -7.73 -32.12
N ALA A 221 6.52 -8.12 -32.28
CA ALA A 221 7.55 -7.79 -31.29
C ALA A 221 7.81 -6.27 -31.27
N VAL A 222 7.84 -5.64 -32.43
CA VAL A 222 8.02 -4.18 -32.55
C VAL A 222 6.86 -3.44 -31.88
N ALA A 223 5.61 -3.85 -32.12
CA ALA A 223 4.44 -3.28 -31.47
C ALA A 223 4.47 -3.50 -29.95
N ALA A 224 4.82 -4.71 -29.49
CA ALA A 224 4.96 -5.02 -28.07
C ALA A 224 6.00 -4.11 -27.39
N LEU A 225 7.17 -3.89 -28.00
CA LEU A 225 8.18 -2.97 -27.49
C LEU A 225 7.63 -1.54 -27.34
N HIS A 226 7.06 -0.98 -28.41
CA HIS A 226 6.57 0.40 -28.42
C HIS A 226 5.44 0.62 -27.39
N ILE A 227 4.45 -0.28 -27.36
CA ILE A 227 3.33 -0.19 -26.41
C ILE A 227 3.84 -0.34 -24.98
N SER A 228 4.73 -1.31 -24.72
CA SER A 228 5.27 -1.50 -23.37
C SER A 228 6.04 -0.30 -22.86
N VAL A 229 6.92 0.28 -23.69
CA VAL A 229 7.72 1.45 -23.32
C VAL A 229 6.84 2.68 -23.12
N LEU A 230 5.86 2.90 -24.01
CA LEU A 230 4.88 3.98 -23.85
C LEU A 230 4.18 3.89 -22.49
N LEU A 231 3.60 2.72 -22.16
CA LEU A 231 2.84 2.55 -20.93
C LEU A 231 3.74 2.67 -19.69
N VAL A 232 4.85 1.94 -19.66
CA VAL A 232 5.76 1.94 -18.50
C VAL A 232 6.29 3.34 -18.24
N CYS A 233 6.80 4.05 -19.25
CA CYS A 233 7.36 5.37 -19.04
C CYS A 233 6.28 6.44 -18.72
N ALA A 234 5.06 6.31 -19.26
CA ALA A 234 3.96 7.24 -18.97
C ALA A 234 3.37 7.04 -17.55
N CYS A 235 3.59 5.89 -16.92
CA CYS A 235 3.16 5.65 -15.53
C CYS A 235 4.31 5.67 -14.53
N ARG A 236 5.54 5.37 -14.92
CA ARG A 236 6.68 5.28 -14.02
C ARG A 236 7.76 6.20 -14.55
N ALA A 237 7.75 7.45 -14.07
CA ALA A 237 8.72 8.47 -14.49
C ALA A 237 10.17 8.05 -14.20
N ASN A 238 10.40 7.20 -13.18
CA ASN A 238 11.71 6.63 -12.90
C ASN A 238 12.22 5.69 -14.01
N MET A 239 11.34 5.20 -14.89
CA MET A 239 11.66 4.35 -16.03
C MET A 239 11.73 5.11 -17.37
N LEU A 240 11.74 6.44 -17.38
CA LEU A 240 12.00 7.24 -18.60
C LEU A 240 13.23 6.78 -19.41
N PRO A 241 14.33 6.28 -18.81
CA PRO A 241 15.45 5.75 -19.59
C PRO A 241 15.07 4.63 -20.57
N MET A 242 13.98 3.88 -20.34
CA MET A 242 13.50 2.87 -21.29
C MET A 242 13.09 3.44 -22.66
N LEU A 243 12.90 4.76 -22.80
CA LEU A 243 12.69 5.42 -24.09
C LEU A 243 13.87 5.22 -25.06
N LEU A 244 15.05 4.85 -24.55
CA LEU A 244 16.21 4.48 -25.37
C LEU A 244 16.00 3.17 -26.15
N LEU A 245 15.21 2.24 -25.62
CA LEU A 245 15.01 0.90 -26.22
C LEU A 245 14.41 0.95 -27.63
N PRO A 246 13.27 1.65 -27.89
CA PRO A 246 12.71 1.72 -29.25
C PRO A 246 13.62 2.48 -30.22
N LEU A 247 14.41 3.47 -29.76
CA LEU A 247 15.39 4.18 -30.59
C LEU A 247 16.53 3.24 -31.03
N VAL A 248 17.08 2.47 -30.08
CA VAL A 248 18.11 1.46 -30.38
C VAL A 248 17.54 0.33 -31.23
N ALA A 249 16.31 -0.10 -30.99
CA ALA A 249 15.62 -1.09 -31.82
C ALA A 249 15.49 -0.61 -33.27
N ALA A 250 15.09 0.65 -33.49
CA ALA A 250 15.01 1.24 -34.83
C ALA A 250 16.37 1.25 -35.55
N TRP A 251 17.46 1.51 -34.81
CA TRP A 251 18.83 1.43 -35.33
C TRP A 251 19.21 -0.01 -35.71
N LEU A 252 18.94 -0.99 -34.83
CA LEU A 252 19.21 -2.41 -35.08
C LEU A 252 18.44 -2.95 -36.30
N MET A 253 17.18 -2.54 -36.44
CA MET A 253 16.33 -2.86 -37.58
C MET A 253 16.71 -2.08 -38.85
N ARG A 254 17.47 -0.99 -38.72
CA ARG A 254 17.80 -0.05 -39.82
C ARG A 254 16.56 0.48 -40.54
N GLU A 255 15.50 0.78 -39.79
CA GLU A 255 14.21 1.24 -40.32
C GLU A 255 13.85 2.62 -39.76
N ARG A 256 13.91 3.67 -40.60
CA ARG A 256 13.66 5.07 -40.18
C ARG A 256 12.25 5.29 -39.64
N ARG A 257 11.27 4.56 -40.15
CA ARG A 257 9.88 4.63 -39.68
C ARG A 257 9.78 4.33 -38.19
N GLN A 258 10.49 3.31 -37.70
CA GLN A 258 10.49 2.95 -36.29
C GLN A 258 11.15 4.04 -35.43
N ALA A 259 12.16 4.75 -35.96
CA ALA A 259 12.76 5.87 -35.26
C ALA A 259 11.77 7.04 -35.09
N TYR A 260 10.98 7.36 -36.11
CA TYR A 260 9.94 8.40 -35.99
C TYR A 260 8.84 8.01 -34.98
N ILE A 261 8.43 6.74 -34.94
CA ILE A 261 7.48 6.24 -33.94
C ILE A 261 8.08 6.33 -32.54
N ALA A 262 9.35 5.92 -32.36
CA ALA A 262 10.05 6.02 -31.09
C ALA A 262 10.12 7.47 -30.59
N ILE A 263 10.47 8.42 -31.47
CA ILE A 263 10.47 9.87 -31.16
C ILE A 263 9.07 10.35 -30.77
N ALA A 264 8.04 9.96 -31.51
CA ALA A 264 6.65 10.34 -31.21
C ALA A 264 6.22 9.83 -29.81
N ILE A 265 6.60 8.61 -29.45
CA ILE A 265 6.36 8.05 -28.10
C ILE A 265 7.11 8.86 -27.05
N SER A 266 8.39 9.18 -27.27
CA SER A 266 9.16 10.00 -26.34
C SER A 266 8.51 11.37 -26.13
N VAL A 267 8.10 12.04 -27.21
CA VAL A 267 7.41 13.34 -27.14
C VAL A 267 6.10 13.21 -26.35
N PHE A 268 5.30 12.19 -26.62
CA PHE A 268 4.05 11.96 -25.90
C PHE A 268 4.28 11.72 -24.41
N VAL A 269 5.22 10.84 -24.03
CA VAL A 269 5.52 10.51 -22.63
C VAL A 269 6.02 11.74 -21.87
N LEU A 270 6.91 12.52 -22.49
CA LEU A 270 7.43 13.75 -21.89
C LEU A 270 6.32 14.81 -21.76
N ALA A 271 5.49 14.99 -22.78
CA ALA A 271 4.35 15.89 -22.73
C ALA A 271 3.35 15.49 -21.64
N TRP A 272 3.04 14.19 -21.52
CA TRP A 272 2.17 13.66 -20.46
C TRP A 272 2.76 13.93 -19.07
N THR A 273 4.04 13.63 -18.88
CA THR A 273 4.73 13.84 -17.59
C THR A 273 4.75 15.31 -17.19
N LEU A 274 5.09 16.21 -18.13
CA LEU A 274 5.09 17.65 -17.89
C LEU A 274 3.69 18.19 -17.59
N PHE A 275 2.69 17.70 -18.34
CA PHE A 275 1.30 18.06 -18.12
C PHE A 275 0.85 17.65 -16.72
N THR A 276 1.07 16.40 -16.31
CA THR A 276 0.62 15.91 -15.00
C THR A 276 1.37 16.54 -13.84
N VAL A 277 2.68 16.81 -13.97
CA VAL A 277 3.44 17.57 -12.96
C VAL A 277 2.85 18.97 -12.77
N LYS A 278 2.41 19.62 -13.85
CA LYS A 278 1.81 20.96 -13.79
C LYS A 278 0.39 20.97 -13.22
N THR A 279 -0.40 19.96 -13.51
CA THR A 279 -1.83 19.92 -13.14
C THR A 279 -2.11 19.23 -11.80
N THR A 280 -1.19 18.42 -11.29
CA THR A 280 -1.36 17.71 -10.03
C THR A 280 -1.17 18.67 -8.86
N VAL A 281 -2.19 18.75 -8.00
CA VAL A 281 -2.12 19.51 -6.74
C VAL A 281 -1.72 18.54 -5.64
N TYR A 282 -0.55 18.76 -5.07
CA TYR A 282 -0.02 17.95 -3.96
C TYR A 282 -0.58 18.44 -2.62
N PRO A 283 -0.66 17.56 -1.60
CA PRO A 283 -1.07 18.00 -0.28
C PRO A 283 -0.10 19.05 0.26
N PRO A 284 -0.58 20.02 1.06
CA PRO A 284 0.32 20.89 1.79
C PRO A 284 1.13 20.00 2.74
N SER A 285 2.36 19.66 2.38
CA SER A 285 3.31 19.14 3.36
C SER A 285 3.53 20.18 4.45
N SER A 286 4.03 19.77 5.62
CA SER A 286 4.46 20.68 6.70
C SER A 286 5.37 21.81 6.19
N HIS A 287 6.01 21.60 5.05
CA HIS A 287 6.72 22.59 4.25
C HIS A 287 6.04 22.70 2.88
N ARG A 288 5.59 23.87 2.42
CA ARG A 288 5.11 24.02 1.03
C ARG A 288 6.29 23.84 0.07
N ILE A 289 6.51 22.63 -0.44
CA ILE A 289 7.61 22.34 -1.36
C ILE A 289 7.13 22.65 -2.76
N ASP A 290 7.66 23.71 -3.37
CA ASP A 290 7.57 23.87 -4.81
C ASP A 290 8.56 22.91 -5.48
N HIS A 291 8.04 21.82 -6.07
CA HIS A 291 8.83 20.81 -6.74
C HIS A 291 9.68 21.37 -7.89
N ALA A 292 9.19 22.39 -8.59
CA ALA A 292 9.92 23.03 -9.68
C ALA A 292 11.07 23.88 -9.15
N ALA A 293 10.82 24.66 -8.09
CA ALA A 293 11.87 25.43 -7.42
C ALA A 293 12.94 24.51 -6.81
N ARG A 294 12.54 23.38 -6.21
CA ARG A 294 13.48 22.39 -5.65
C ARG A 294 14.33 21.73 -6.72
N LEU A 295 13.73 21.35 -7.85
CA LEU A 295 14.48 20.81 -8.97
C LEU A 295 15.48 21.84 -9.51
N LEU A 296 15.06 23.10 -9.68
CA LEU A 296 15.93 24.18 -10.13
C LEU A 296 17.09 24.39 -9.14
N HIS A 297 16.81 24.42 -7.83
CA HIS A 297 17.82 24.55 -6.78
C HIS A 297 18.88 23.45 -6.85
N LEU A 298 18.46 22.19 -6.98
CA LEU A 298 19.38 21.04 -7.08
C LEU A 298 20.21 21.07 -8.37
N LEU A 299 19.64 21.57 -9.48
CA LEU A 299 20.35 21.73 -10.74
C LEU A 299 21.38 22.87 -10.69
N THR A 300 21.10 23.94 -9.95
CA THR A 300 22.04 25.07 -9.76
C THR A 300 23.09 24.79 -8.69
N HIS A 301 22.87 23.82 -7.80
CA HIS A 301 23.78 23.42 -6.73
C HIS A 301 24.20 21.94 -6.84
N PRO A 302 24.96 21.54 -7.88
CA PRO A 302 25.31 20.14 -8.11
C PRO A 302 26.13 19.51 -6.97
N GLY A 303 26.91 20.31 -6.23
CA GLY A 303 27.65 19.85 -5.06
C GLY A 303 26.74 19.31 -3.95
N GLU A 304 25.61 19.99 -3.69
CA GLU A 304 24.60 19.56 -2.72
C GLU A 304 23.89 18.28 -3.18
N LEU A 305 23.52 18.20 -4.46
CA LEU A 305 22.94 16.98 -5.01
C LEU A 305 23.89 15.78 -4.84
N THR A 306 25.16 15.95 -5.17
CA THR A 306 26.15 14.88 -5.02
C THR A 306 26.39 14.50 -3.57
N SER A 307 26.37 15.47 -2.63
CA SER A 307 26.57 15.18 -1.22
C SER A 307 25.39 14.42 -0.62
N ILE A 308 24.15 14.78 -0.98
CA ILE A 308 22.93 14.07 -0.55
C ILE A 308 22.92 12.63 -1.09
N LEU A 309 23.22 12.45 -2.39
CA LEU A 309 23.28 11.13 -3.00
C LEU A 309 24.39 10.27 -2.36
N PHE A 310 25.57 10.85 -2.16
CA PHE A 310 26.67 10.17 -1.49
C PHE A 310 26.30 9.77 -0.07
N ALA A 311 25.80 10.70 0.74
CA ALA A 311 25.34 10.44 2.11
C ALA A 311 24.25 9.36 2.17
N THR A 312 23.37 9.31 1.16
CA THR A 312 22.34 8.28 1.03
C THR A 312 22.95 6.91 0.73
N TRP A 313 23.85 6.82 -0.25
CA TRP A 313 24.45 5.54 -0.67
C TRP A 313 25.50 5.00 0.30
N THR A 314 26.14 5.85 1.10
CA THR A 314 27.05 5.40 2.17
C THR A 314 26.32 5.08 3.47
N ASN A 315 25.02 5.36 3.58
CA ASN A 315 24.23 5.00 4.76
C ASN A 315 23.86 3.50 4.73
N VAL A 316 24.54 2.73 5.59
CA VAL A 316 24.38 1.27 5.67
C VAL A 316 22.94 0.85 6.00
N ALA A 317 22.24 1.59 6.88
CA ALA A 317 20.87 1.26 7.26
C ALA A 317 19.89 1.41 6.09
N ARG A 318 20.01 2.49 5.31
CA ARG A 318 19.18 2.72 4.11
C ARG A 318 19.47 1.67 3.03
N MET A 319 20.74 1.41 2.74
CA MET A 319 21.13 0.41 1.75
C MET A 319 20.64 -0.99 2.14
N SER A 320 20.73 -1.35 3.43
CA SER A 320 20.17 -2.60 3.96
C SER A 320 18.65 -2.66 3.76
N PHE A 321 17.93 -1.57 4.08
CA PHE A 321 16.49 -1.48 3.87
C PHE A 321 16.11 -1.66 2.39
N TYR A 322 16.85 -1.08 1.44
CA TYR A 322 16.56 -1.24 0.01
C TYR A 322 16.69 -2.70 -0.45
N VAL A 323 17.71 -3.42 0.01
CA VAL A 323 17.91 -4.84 -0.31
C VAL A 323 16.81 -5.70 0.34
N VAL A 324 16.53 -5.48 1.61
CA VAL A 324 15.53 -6.24 2.37
C VAL A 324 14.12 -6.02 1.80
N SER A 325 13.76 -4.77 1.50
CA SER A 325 12.46 -4.46 0.87
C SER A 325 12.38 -4.85 -0.61
N PHE A 326 13.50 -5.04 -1.31
CA PHE A 326 13.53 -5.61 -2.66
C PHE A 326 13.18 -7.10 -2.64
N ILE A 327 13.72 -7.84 -1.66
CA ILE A 327 13.38 -9.25 -1.45
C ILE A 327 11.94 -9.36 -0.95
N GLY A 328 11.62 -8.68 0.15
CA GLY A 328 10.28 -8.57 0.68
C GLY A 328 10.22 -8.23 2.15
N VAL A 329 9.64 -7.07 2.44
CA VAL A 329 8.97 -6.79 3.72
C VAL A 329 7.49 -6.69 3.38
N LEU A 330 6.72 -7.71 3.74
CA LEU A 330 5.33 -7.84 3.30
C LEU A 330 4.40 -6.94 4.13
N GLY A 331 3.12 -6.91 3.76
CA GLY A 331 2.15 -6.01 4.37
C GLY A 331 2.45 -4.55 4.04
N TRP A 332 2.26 -3.66 5.01
CA TRP A 332 2.61 -2.24 4.91
C TRP A 332 4.07 -1.99 5.29
N LEU A 333 4.97 -2.85 4.77
CA LEU A 333 6.39 -2.93 5.18
C LEU A 333 6.57 -3.22 6.68
N ASP A 334 5.65 -3.97 7.27
CA ASP A 334 5.58 -4.26 8.70
C ASP A 334 5.71 -5.76 9.02
N ALA A 335 5.81 -6.62 7.99
CA ALA A 335 6.09 -8.04 8.13
C ALA A 335 7.43 -8.39 7.46
N SER A 336 8.51 -8.39 8.25
CA SER A 336 9.86 -8.75 7.79
C SER A 336 10.19 -10.21 8.09
N PHE A 337 10.95 -10.85 7.20
CA PHE A 337 11.56 -12.14 7.47
C PHE A 337 12.76 -12.04 8.42
N SER A 338 13.26 -13.20 8.88
CA SER A 338 14.48 -13.27 9.69
C SER A 338 15.72 -12.81 8.89
N PRO A 339 16.78 -12.32 9.55
CA PRO A 339 18.02 -11.97 8.87
C PRO A 339 18.60 -13.12 8.04
N SER A 340 18.56 -14.37 8.55
CA SER A 340 19.08 -15.54 7.83
C SER A 340 18.35 -15.80 6.50
N PHE A 341 17.04 -15.54 6.45
CA PHE A 341 16.24 -15.66 5.23
C PHE A 341 16.76 -14.73 4.12
N TYR A 342 17.05 -13.47 4.44
CA TYR A 342 17.56 -12.52 3.45
C TYR A 342 18.96 -12.90 2.94
N HIS A 343 19.86 -13.35 3.84
CA HIS A 343 21.19 -13.80 3.43
C HIS A 343 21.12 -15.02 2.50
N MET A 344 20.34 -16.03 2.86
CA MET A 344 20.15 -17.24 2.04
C MET A 344 19.49 -16.91 0.68
N THR A 345 18.54 -15.98 0.66
CA THR A 345 17.92 -15.50 -0.57
C THR A 345 18.95 -14.82 -1.47
N GLY A 346 19.76 -13.91 -0.93
CA GLY A 346 20.84 -13.24 -1.66
C GLY A 346 21.84 -14.23 -2.26
N LEU A 347 22.31 -15.20 -1.47
CA LEU A 347 23.23 -16.25 -1.95
C LEU A 347 22.61 -17.09 -3.07
N THR A 348 21.32 -17.44 -2.95
CA THR A 348 20.61 -18.22 -3.97
C THR A 348 20.44 -17.43 -5.27
N LEU A 349 20.12 -16.13 -5.19
CA LEU A 349 20.04 -15.27 -6.37
C LEU A 349 21.41 -15.13 -7.07
N VAL A 350 22.50 -15.01 -6.32
CA VAL A 350 23.86 -15.00 -6.88
C VAL A 350 24.16 -16.33 -7.58
N ALA A 351 23.86 -17.46 -6.93
CA ALA A 351 24.05 -18.77 -7.55
C ALA A 351 23.23 -18.93 -8.85
N LEU A 352 21.96 -18.53 -8.84
CA LEU A 352 21.10 -18.54 -10.02
C LEU A 352 21.60 -17.61 -11.13
N MET A 353 22.14 -16.45 -10.78
CA MET A 353 22.78 -15.54 -11.72
C MET A 353 23.97 -16.22 -12.40
N LEU A 354 24.90 -16.79 -11.62
CA LEU A 354 26.08 -17.49 -12.14
C LEU A 354 25.71 -18.67 -13.06
N LEU A 355 24.68 -19.44 -12.69
CA LEU A 355 24.15 -20.54 -13.52
C LEU A 355 23.47 -20.07 -14.81
N SER A 356 23.06 -18.81 -14.88
CA SER A 356 22.30 -18.21 -15.98
C SER A 356 23.13 -17.29 -16.88
N LEU A 357 24.40 -17.03 -16.55
CA LEU A 357 25.23 -16.08 -17.30
C LEU A 357 25.41 -16.52 -18.75
N ASP A 358 25.27 -15.56 -19.66
CA ASP A 358 25.54 -15.77 -21.08
C ASP A 358 26.61 -14.78 -21.55
N LEU A 359 27.87 -15.22 -21.52
CA LEU A 359 29.02 -14.38 -21.91
C LEU A 359 29.16 -14.23 -23.43
N GLU A 360 28.66 -15.21 -24.21
CA GLU A 360 28.72 -15.17 -25.67
C GLU A 360 27.84 -14.05 -26.23
N GLY A 361 26.66 -13.82 -25.65
CA GLY A 361 25.76 -12.75 -26.06
C GLY A 361 26.35 -11.33 -25.92
N TRP A 362 27.34 -11.12 -25.07
CA TRP A 362 28.06 -9.84 -25.00
C TRP A 362 28.91 -9.55 -26.25
N ARG A 363 29.31 -10.59 -26.99
CA ARG A 363 30.03 -10.43 -28.26
C ARG A 363 29.07 -10.20 -29.43
N THR A 364 27.92 -10.88 -29.42
CA THR A 364 26.97 -10.86 -30.55
C THR A 364 25.92 -9.75 -30.45
N GLN A 365 25.53 -9.35 -29.24
CA GLN A 365 24.45 -8.39 -28.96
C GLN A 365 24.91 -7.24 -28.06
N SER A 366 26.18 -6.83 -28.22
CA SER A 366 26.84 -5.85 -27.33
C SER A 366 26.05 -4.56 -27.15
N LEU A 367 25.56 -3.96 -28.24
CA LEU A 367 24.80 -2.71 -28.17
C LEU A 367 23.52 -2.88 -27.33
N ALA A 368 22.76 -3.94 -27.57
CA ALA A 368 21.51 -4.19 -26.84
C ALA A 368 21.78 -4.38 -25.34
N ARG A 369 22.82 -5.14 -24.98
CA ARG A 369 23.16 -5.41 -23.58
C ARG A 369 23.70 -4.17 -22.86
N TRP A 370 24.58 -3.40 -23.49
CA TRP A 370 25.03 -2.13 -22.91
C TRP A 370 23.90 -1.11 -22.80
N THR A 371 22.96 -1.10 -23.75
CA THR A 371 21.75 -0.28 -23.65
C THR A 371 20.96 -0.65 -22.39
N LEU A 372 20.74 -1.94 -22.12
CA LEU A 372 20.03 -2.39 -20.91
C LEU A 372 20.77 -2.02 -19.62
N VAL A 373 22.11 -2.05 -19.60
CA VAL A 373 22.91 -1.58 -18.45
C VAL A 373 22.73 -0.08 -18.23
N VAL A 374 22.82 0.72 -19.30
CA VAL A 374 22.59 2.18 -19.21
C VAL A 374 21.18 2.48 -18.71
N VAL A 375 20.16 1.79 -19.24
CA VAL A 375 18.77 1.91 -18.79
C VAL A 375 18.64 1.55 -17.32
N CYS A 376 19.28 0.47 -16.85
CA CYS A 376 19.30 0.11 -15.43
C CYS A 376 19.88 1.24 -14.57
N LEU A 377 21.13 1.65 -14.82
CA LEU A 377 21.83 2.63 -14.01
C LEU A 377 21.10 3.99 -13.99
N ALA A 378 20.64 4.43 -15.16
CA ALA A 378 19.87 5.66 -15.28
C ALA A 378 18.53 5.57 -14.54
N SER A 379 17.84 4.43 -14.57
CA SER A 379 16.54 4.27 -13.89
C SER A 379 16.68 4.17 -12.37
N VAL A 380 17.78 3.58 -11.89
CA VAL A 380 18.15 3.62 -10.46
C VAL A 380 18.36 5.07 -10.04
N LEU A 381 19.20 5.83 -10.75
CA LEU A 381 19.44 7.25 -10.46
C LEU A 381 18.14 8.06 -10.49
N MET A 382 17.31 7.88 -11.52
CA MET A 382 16.01 8.56 -11.64
C MET A 382 15.06 8.24 -10.49
N THR A 383 15.13 7.03 -9.91
CA THR A 383 14.33 6.68 -8.72
C THR A 383 14.73 7.53 -7.51
N PHE A 384 16.04 7.69 -7.26
CA PHE A 384 16.52 8.55 -6.18
C PHE A 384 16.18 10.03 -6.44
N LEU A 385 16.38 10.52 -7.67
CA LEU A 385 16.07 11.90 -8.02
C LEU A 385 14.57 12.21 -7.88
N ALA A 386 13.70 11.31 -8.32
CA ALA A 386 12.25 11.48 -8.21
C ALA A 386 11.82 11.61 -6.74
N LEU A 387 12.31 10.73 -5.87
CA LEU A 387 11.96 10.75 -4.45
C LEU A 387 12.62 11.88 -3.67
N LEU A 388 13.81 12.33 -4.11
CA LEU A 388 14.43 13.53 -3.57
C LEU A 388 13.58 14.78 -3.83
N VAL A 389 12.99 14.91 -5.02
CA VAL A 389 12.18 16.07 -5.39
C VAL A 389 10.75 15.98 -4.84
N GLN A 390 10.15 14.80 -4.84
CA GLN A 390 8.71 14.62 -4.57
C GLN A 390 8.39 14.24 -3.13
N TRP A 391 9.29 13.52 -2.45
CA TRP A 391 8.98 12.88 -1.16
C TRP A 391 9.87 13.36 -0.01
N THR A 392 11.15 13.61 -0.28
CA THR A 392 12.14 13.92 0.75
C THR A 392 11.91 15.31 1.32
N ASP A 393 12.14 15.53 2.61
CA ASP A 393 12.09 16.88 3.21
C ASP A 393 13.23 17.77 2.66
N PRO A 394 13.03 19.07 2.36
CA PRO A 394 14.12 19.96 1.93
C PRO A 394 15.29 20.06 2.92
N ALA A 395 15.05 19.86 4.22
CA ALA A 395 16.08 19.87 5.25
C ALA A 395 16.82 18.53 5.40
N SER A 396 16.34 17.45 4.77
CA SER A 396 16.95 16.12 4.89
C SER A 396 18.26 16.04 4.12
N THR A 397 19.29 15.49 4.76
CA THR A 397 20.61 15.27 4.15
C THR A 397 20.71 13.96 3.37
N THR A 398 19.60 13.24 3.25
CA THR A 398 19.51 11.92 2.60
C THR A 398 18.17 11.74 1.88
N VAL A 399 18.09 10.87 0.88
CA VAL A 399 16.86 10.64 0.11
C VAL A 399 15.91 9.69 0.84
N ASP A 400 14.72 10.18 1.19
CA ASP A 400 13.65 9.45 1.89
C ASP A 400 12.65 8.79 0.92
N GLY A 401 11.90 7.79 1.41
CA GLY A 401 10.81 7.15 0.67
C GLY A 401 11.22 6.12 -0.39
N VAL A 402 12.52 5.88 -0.58
CA VAL A 402 13.02 4.85 -1.52
C VAL A 402 12.72 3.46 -0.97
N GLN A 403 12.10 2.63 -1.81
CA GLN A 403 11.74 1.26 -1.48
C GLN A 403 12.30 0.30 -2.53
N GLY A 404 12.68 -0.91 -2.09
CA GLY A 404 13.32 -1.90 -2.95
C GLY A 404 12.47 -2.30 -4.15
N ARG A 405 11.13 -2.35 -4.03
CA ARG A 405 10.22 -2.66 -5.16
C ARG A 405 10.42 -1.75 -6.39
N TYR A 406 10.85 -0.51 -6.19
CA TYR A 406 11.11 0.43 -7.30
C TYR A 406 12.32 0.02 -8.16
N LEU A 407 13.21 -0.82 -7.62
CA LEU A 407 14.42 -1.28 -8.28
C LEU A 407 14.23 -2.59 -9.07
N LEU A 408 13.02 -3.17 -9.06
CA LEU A 408 12.74 -4.43 -9.78
C LEU A 408 12.91 -4.30 -11.29
N ILE A 409 12.26 -3.33 -11.92
CA ILE A 409 12.35 -3.15 -13.38
C ILE A 409 13.78 -2.80 -13.82
N PRO A 410 14.51 -1.87 -13.14
CA PRO A 410 15.94 -1.68 -13.39
C PRO A 410 16.74 -2.99 -13.23
N GLY A 411 16.48 -3.76 -12.17
CA GLY A 411 17.09 -5.06 -11.95
C GLY A 411 16.83 -6.04 -13.09
N LEU A 412 15.59 -6.11 -13.60
CA LEU A 412 15.25 -6.93 -14.77
C LEU A 412 16.01 -6.50 -16.03
N CYS A 413 16.26 -5.20 -16.23
CA CYS A 413 17.10 -4.73 -17.33
C CYS A 413 18.53 -5.28 -17.19
N LEU A 414 19.14 -5.17 -16.01
CA LEU A 414 20.49 -5.68 -15.75
C LEU A 414 20.57 -7.21 -15.91
N VAL A 415 19.62 -7.94 -15.33
CA VAL A 415 19.57 -9.41 -15.43
C VAL A 415 19.41 -9.84 -16.88
N MET A 416 18.51 -9.20 -17.65
CA MET A 416 18.35 -9.48 -19.07
C MET A 416 19.65 -9.18 -19.85
N ALA A 417 20.36 -8.09 -19.54
CA ALA A 417 21.66 -7.79 -20.14
C ALA A 417 22.70 -8.90 -19.92
N LEU A 418 22.67 -9.55 -18.75
CA LEU A 418 23.65 -10.56 -18.36
C LEU A 418 23.27 -11.99 -18.81
N THR A 419 21.98 -12.30 -18.89
CA THR A 419 21.50 -13.69 -19.04
C THR A 419 20.64 -13.95 -20.28
N ALA A 420 20.31 -12.93 -21.09
CA ALA A 420 19.42 -13.10 -22.23
C ALA A 420 20.02 -14.04 -23.29
N ASN A 421 19.43 -15.23 -23.43
CA ASN A 421 19.79 -16.19 -24.46
C ASN A 421 18.55 -16.57 -25.28
N ALA A 422 18.58 -16.30 -26.59
CA ALA A 422 17.46 -16.56 -27.49
C ALA A 422 17.20 -18.06 -27.70
N VAL A 423 18.24 -18.89 -27.66
CA VAL A 423 18.16 -20.35 -27.87
C VAL A 423 18.96 -21.06 -26.78
N PRO A 424 18.43 -21.14 -25.55
CA PRO A 424 19.09 -21.82 -24.45
C PRO A 424 19.29 -23.31 -24.80
N ARG A 425 20.49 -23.81 -24.52
CA ARG A 425 20.89 -25.20 -24.76
C ARG A 425 20.47 -26.10 -23.60
N ASP A 426 20.04 -27.32 -23.90
CA ASP A 426 19.78 -28.33 -22.87
C ASP A 426 21.10 -28.84 -22.29
N GLY A 427 21.51 -28.28 -21.16
CA GLY A 427 22.76 -28.62 -20.47
C GLY A 427 22.60 -28.76 -18.96
N LEU A 428 23.63 -29.28 -18.29
CA LEU A 428 23.62 -29.47 -16.83
C LEU A 428 23.35 -28.15 -16.08
N LEU A 429 23.98 -27.06 -16.50
CA LEU A 429 23.78 -25.73 -15.89
C LEU A 429 22.35 -25.22 -16.07
N PHE A 430 21.75 -25.41 -17.24
CA PHE A 430 20.36 -25.06 -17.50
C PHE A 430 19.41 -25.83 -16.57
N ARG A 431 19.58 -27.15 -16.48
CA ARG A 431 18.75 -28.03 -15.62
C ARG A 431 18.93 -27.70 -14.14
N ALA A 432 20.18 -27.51 -13.70
CA ALA A 432 20.49 -27.12 -12.33
C ALA A 432 19.89 -25.76 -11.97
N GLY A 433 20.00 -24.76 -12.85
CA GLY A 433 19.43 -23.43 -12.65
C GLY A 433 17.91 -23.46 -12.51
N HIS A 434 17.21 -24.15 -13.42
CA HIS A 434 15.75 -24.23 -13.37
C HIS A 434 15.24 -25.11 -12.22
N GLY A 435 15.96 -26.18 -11.87
CA GLY A 435 15.68 -26.99 -10.69
C GLY A 435 15.85 -26.18 -9.40
N LEU A 436 16.93 -25.42 -9.28
CA LEU A 436 17.16 -24.52 -8.15
C LEU A 436 16.09 -23.42 -8.08
N ALA A 437 15.68 -22.85 -9.22
CA ALA A 437 14.60 -21.85 -9.25
C ALA A 437 13.27 -22.43 -8.75
N MET A 438 12.96 -23.69 -9.07
CA MET A 438 11.74 -24.36 -8.59
C MET A 438 11.79 -24.59 -7.07
N LEU A 439 12.93 -25.05 -6.54
CA LEU A 439 13.14 -25.17 -5.09
C LEU A 439 13.05 -23.82 -4.39
N PHE A 440 13.62 -22.79 -5.01
CA PHE A 440 13.54 -21.41 -4.55
C PHE A 440 12.08 -20.94 -4.47
N LEU A 441 11.27 -21.15 -5.50
CA LEU A 441 9.84 -20.80 -5.49
C LEU A 441 9.09 -21.53 -4.37
N ALA A 442 9.33 -22.83 -4.17
CA ALA A 442 8.69 -23.59 -3.10
C ALA A 442 9.05 -23.03 -1.70
N TRP A 443 10.32 -22.67 -1.50
CA TRP A 443 10.79 -22.06 -0.27
C TRP A 443 10.20 -20.65 -0.05
N MET A 444 10.18 -19.80 -1.09
CA MET A 444 9.56 -18.47 -1.03
C MET A 444 8.06 -18.55 -0.73
N ALA A 445 7.36 -19.50 -1.34
CA ALA A 445 5.94 -19.74 -1.11
C ALA A 445 5.67 -20.12 0.35
N TYR A 446 6.40 -21.11 0.88
CA TYR A 446 6.26 -21.53 2.28
C TYR A 446 6.54 -20.38 3.25
N ALA A 447 7.67 -19.69 3.07
CA ALA A 447 8.06 -18.60 3.97
C ALA A 447 7.04 -17.45 3.94
N SER A 448 6.58 -17.04 2.76
CA SER A 448 5.64 -15.93 2.61
C SER A 448 4.25 -16.28 3.17
N CYS A 449 3.76 -17.50 2.93
CA CYS A 449 2.51 -17.98 3.51
C CYS A 449 2.58 -17.96 5.04
N SER A 450 3.63 -18.55 5.62
CA SER A 450 3.82 -18.60 7.08
C SER A 450 3.88 -17.20 7.67
N LEU A 451 4.66 -16.29 7.07
CA LEU A 451 4.79 -14.92 7.55
C LEU A 451 3.47 -14.13 7.48
N LEU A 452 2.68 -14.29 6.41
CA LEU A 452 1.40 -13.59 6.27
C LEU A 452 0.32 -14.15 7.19
N VAL A 453 0.29 -15.48 7.38
CA VAL A 453 -0.57 -16.12 8.39
C VAL A 453 -0.18 -15.61 9.77
N GLU A 454 1.11 -15.50 10.07
CA GLU A 454 1.59 -14.93 11.33
C GLU A 454 1.20 -13.47 11.50
N ARG A 455 1.37 -12.67 10.45
CA ARG A 455 1.06 -11.25 10.49
C ARG A 455 -0.42 -10.97 10.72
N TYR A 456 -1.33 -11.69 10.06
CA TYR A 456 -2.75 -11.32 10.02
C TYR A 456 -3.69 -12.23 10.81
N HIS A 457 -3.30 -13.49 11.06
CA HIS A 457 -4.22 -14.50 11.60
C HIS A 457 -3.75 -15.13 12.90
N THR A 458 -2.44 -15.32 13.10
CA THR A 458 -1.93 -15.87 14.36
C THR A 458 -1.37 -14.76 15.25
N GLY A 459 -2.09 -14.44 16.31
CA GLY A 459 -1.54 -13.82 17.51
C GLY A 459 -1.85 -14.72 18.69
N ALA A 460 -1.11 -14.57 19.80
CA ALA A 460 -1.70 -14.87 21.10
C ALA A 460 -3.07 -14.21 21.09
N THR A 461 -4.11 -15.00 21.33
CA THR A 461 -5.53 -14.63 21.35
C THR A 461 -5.66 -13.13 21.33
N GLN A 462 -6.14 -12.54 20.23
CA GLN A 462 -6.56 -11.15 20.25
C GLN A 462 -7.28 -10.99 21.59
N SER A 463 -6.69 -10.25 22.52
CA SER A 463 -7.50 -9.59 23.52
C SER A 463 -8.37 -8.72 22.64
N ALA A 464 -9.57 -9.23 22.31
CA ALA A 464 -10.71 -8.41 21.96
C ALA A 464 -10.56 -7.19 22.83
N ILE A 465 -10.37 -6.00 22.22
CA ILE A 465 -10.15 -4.70 22.89
C ILE A 465 -10.61 -4.87 24.32
N ALA A 466 -9.66 -5.07 25.25
CA ALA A 466 -10.03 -5.61 26.57
C ALA A 466 -11.23 -4.80 27.02
N ALA A 467 -12.38 -5.48 27.18
CA ALA A 467 -13.63 -4.78 27.42
C ALA A 467 -13.35 -3.78 28.53
N PRO A 468 -13.64 -2.49 28.34
CA PRO A 468 -13.24 -1.47 29.30
C PRO A 468 -13.65 -1.94 30.69
N GLU A 469 -12.69 -1.97 31.60
CA GLU A 469 -12.94 -2.52 32.92
C GLU A 469 -13.79 -1.52 33.69
N LEU A 470 -15.01 -1.92 34.05
CA LEU A 470 -15.87 -1.11 34.89
C LEU A 470 -15.31 -1.10 36.31
N LYS A 471 -14.96 0.07 36.82
CA LYS A 471 -14.53 0.28 38.21
C LYS A 471 -15.29 1.45 38.83
N PRO A 472 -15.66 1.40 40.12
CA PRO A 472 -16.12 2.59 40.80
C PRO A 472 -14.95 3.56 41.03
N SER A 473 -15.21 4.85 40.92
CA SER A 473 -14.34 5.92 41.39
C SER A 473 -14.05 5.76 42.89
N PRO A 474 -13.06 6.47 43.45
CA PRO A 474 -12.97 6.65 44.90
C PRO A 474 -14.32 7.16 45.46
N PRO A 475 -14.76 6.66 46.63
CA PRO A 475 -15.99 7.14 47.25
C PRO A 475 -15.92 8.64 47.58
N LEU A 476 -17.05 9.30 47.42
CA LEU A 476 -17.27 10.68 47.86
C LEU A 476 -17.09 10.75 49.38
N THR A 477 -16.30 11.70 49.86
CA THR A 477 -16.07 12.02 51.28
C THR A 477 -16.39 13.49 51.51
N SER A 478 -16.37 13.96 52.77
CA SER A 478 -16.59 15.38 53.07
C SER A 478 -15.53 16.32 52.47
N ASP A 479 -14.35 15.77 52.13
CA ASP A 479 -13.15 16.54 51.82
C ASP A 479 -12.68 16.35 50.36
N ASN A 480 -13.40 15.58 49.55
CA ASN A 480 -13.07 15.34 48.13
C ASN A 480 -14.25 15.63 47.20
N THR A 481 -13.99 15.70 45.90
CA THR A 481 -15.01 15.64 44.85
C THR A 481 -14.71 14.47 43.93
N VAL A 482 -15.74 13.95 43.26
CA VAL A 482 -15.59 12.90 42.24
C VAL A 482 -15.71 13.57 40.86
N PRO A 483 -14.61 13.67 40.09
CA PRO A 483 -14.65 14.28 38.77
C PRO A 483 -15.44 13.40 37.78
N LEU A 484 -16.14 14.04 36.86
CA LEU A 484 -16.82 13.38 35.74
C LEU A 484 -16.00 13.55 34.46
N HIS A 485 -15.48 12.44 33.94
CA HIS A 485 -14.71 12.39 32.71
C HIS A 485 -15.65 12.16 31.51
N PHE A 486 -15.94 13.23 30.76
CA PHE A 486 -16.78 13.17 29.57
C PHE A 486 -15.99 12.67 28.35
N LEU A 487 -16.70 12.06 27.38
CA LEU A 487 -16.14 11.66 26.10
C LEU A 487 -15.56 12.89 25.35
N PRO A 488 -14.47 12.73 24.57
CA PRO A 488 -13.91 13.80 23.74
C PRO A 488 -14.94 14.44 22.80
N ALA A 489 -15.88 13.64 22.29
CA ALA A 489 -16.98 14.14 21.48
C ALA A 489 -17.80 15.24 22.18
N GLN A 490 -17.90 15.23 23.52
CA GLN A 490 -18.57 16.29 24.28
C GLN A 490 -17.59 17.30 24.88
N SER A 491 -16.38 16.90 25.27
CA SER A 491 -15.44 17.82 25.91
C SER A 491 -14.64 18.69 24.92
N GLU A 492 -14.42 18.21 23.69
CA GLU A 492 -13.70 18.93 22.62
C GLU A 492 -14.64 19.64 21.64
N ASP A 493 -15.82 19.06 21.36
CA ASP A 493 -16.85 19.63 20.47
C ASP A 493 -18.25 19.64 21.14
N PRO A 494 -18.48 20.52 22.12
CA PRO A 494 -19.61 20.39 23.04
C PRO A 494 -20.96 20.71 22.38
N ALA A 495 -21.88 19.75 22.43
CA ALA A 495 -23.29 19.93 22.07
C ALA A 495 -24.11 20.42 23.28
N GLY A 496 -25.23 21.11 23.00
CA GLY A 496 -26.21 21.47 24.03
C GLY A 496 -26.84 20.23 24.65
N LEU A 497 -26.90 20.18 25.98
CA LEU A 497 -27.39 19.01 26.72
C LEU A 497 -28.77 19.26 27.31
N LYS A 498 -29.71 18.36 27.01
CA LYS A 498 -31.06 18.37 27.58
C LYS A 498 -31.11 17.64 28.91
N ARG A 499 -30.32 16.57 29.04
CA ARG A 499 -30.31 15.69 30.20
C ARG A 499 -28.95 15.03 30.37
N ILE A 500 -28.57 14.80 31.62
CA ILE A 500 -27.41 14.02 32.02
C ILE A 500 -27.86 12.96 33.03
N SER A 501 -27.43 11.72 32.82
CA SER A 501 -27.67 10.64 33.78
C SER A 501 -26.34 10.06 34.24
N VAL A 502 -26.10 10.00 35.55
CA VAL A 502 -24.84 9.55 36.15
C VAL A 502 -25.06 8.22 36.86
N ARG A 503 -24.22 7.22 36.57
CA ARG A 503 -24.31 5.90 37.20
C ARG A 503 -23.57 5.88 38.53
N PHE A 504 -24.30 5.62 39.62
CA PHE A 504 -23.72 5.57 40.96
C PHE A 504 -23.54 4.13 41.46
N GLY A 505 -22.46 3.90 42.20
CA GLY A 505 -22.27 2.74 43.05
C GLY A 505 -22.50 3.14 44.51
N THR A 506 -23.50 2.54 45.15
CA THR A 506 -23.80 2.76 46.57
C THR A 506 -23.40 1.56 47.44
N TYR A 507 -22.84 0.51 46.82
CA TYR A 507 -22.34 -0.70 47.48
C TYR A 507 -23.43 -1.47 48.22
N MET A 508 -24.64 -1.52 47.63
CA MET A 508 -25.85 -2.08 48.24
C MET A 508 -26.22 -1.47 49.61
N THR A 509 -25.86 -0.20 49.83
CA THR A 509 -26.20 0.55 51.05
C THR A 509 -26.93 1.84 50.72
N THR A 510 -27.77 2.30 51.65
CA THR A 510 -28.44 3.61 51.56
C THR A 510 -27.60 4.63 52.32
N HIS A 511 -27.24 5.71 51.65
CA HIS A 511 -26.45 6.81 52.24
C HIS A 511 -27.37 7.98 52.60
N ALA A 512 -27.11 8.61 53.75
CA ALA A 512 -27.85 9.79 54.20
C ALA A 512 -27.11 11.07 53.82
N GLY A 513 -27.84 12.18 53.71
CA GLY A 513 -27.32 13.49 53.34
C GLY A 513 -27.41 13.77 51.83
N GLN A 514 -26.99 14.96 51.46
CA GLN A 514 -27.02 15.50 50.11
C GLN A 514 -25.62 15.59 49.48
N ALA A 515 -25.61 15.50 48.16
CA ALA A 515 -24.49 15.87 47.31
C ALA A 515 -24.96 16.87 46.23
N GLU A 516 -24.01 17.45 45.52
CA GLU A 516 -24.26 18.39 44.43
C GLU A 516 -23.58 17.90 43.15
N LEU A 517 -24.33 17.86 42.05
CA LEU A 517 -23.76 17.74 40.72
C LEU A 517 -23.41 19.13 40.21
N ARG A 518 -22.13 19.38 39.97
CA ARG A 518 -21.60 20.66 39.49
C ARG A 518 -21.10 20.49 38.07
N LEU A 519 -21.68 21.22 37.12
CA LEU A 519 -21.30 21.18 35.71
C LEU A 519 -20.77 22.54 35.27
N TRP A 520 -19.88 22.57 34.28
CA TRP A 520 -19.37 23.82 33.71
C TRP A 520 -19.31 23.83 32.19
N THR A 521 -19.53 25.00 31.62
CA THR A 521 -19.36 25.26 30.18
C THR A 521 -17.92 25.68 29.87
N GLN A 522 -17.53 25.67 28.59
CA GLN A 522 -16.21 26.17 28.18
C GLN A 522 -16.01 27.65 28.51
N GLY A 523 -17.10 28.43 28.58
CA GLY A 523 -17.11 29.84 28.99
C GLY A 523 -17.00 30.07 30.50
N GLY A 524 -16.92 29.01 31.32
CA GLY A 524 -16.75 29.09 32.77
C GLY A 524 -18.05 29.27 33.58
N GLU A 525 -19.21 29.28 32.93
CA GLU A 525 -20.50 29.25 33.64
C GLU A 525 -20.67 27.93 34.38
N ARG A 526 -21.22 27.97 35.60
CA ARG A 526 -21.43 26.78 36.44
C ARG A 526 -22.91 26.55 36.74
N LEU A 527 -23.35 25.31 36.63
CA LEU A 527 -24.66 24.84 37.10
C LEU A 527 -24.44 23.92 38.30
N VAL A 528 -25.23 24.10 39.37
CA VAL A 528 -25.16 23.29 40.59
C VAL A 528 -26.54 22.70 40.85
N LEU A 529 -26.62 21.37 40.89
CA LEU A 529 -27.84 20.61 41.09
C LEU A 529 -27.72 19.75 42.36
N PRO A 530 -28.36 20.12 43.49
CA PRO A 530 -28.35 19.31 44.69
C PRO A 530 -29.24 18.08 44.52
N PHE A 531 -28.86 16.96 45.15
CA PHE A 531 -29.65 15.72 45.16
C PHE A 531 -29.43 14.92 46.46
N GLU A 532 -30.42 14.13 46.82
CA GLU A 532 -30.40 13.25 48.01
C GLU A 532 -29.69 11.94 47.69
N LEU A 533 -28.71 11.55 48.52
CA LEU A 533 -28.01 10.27 48.33
C LEU A 533 -28.93 9.06 48.60
N SER A 534 -29.99 9.26 49.37
CA SER A 534 -30.95 8.20 49.72
C SER A 534 -31.85 7.78 48.56
N GLU A 535 -31.95 8.59 47.50
CA GLU A 535 -32.73 8.31 46.29
C GLU A 535 -31.94 7.52 45.24
N LEU A 536 -30.62 7.36 45.45
CA LEU A 536 -29.77 6.62 44.53
C LEU A 536 -30.05 5.11 44.60
N THR A 537 -30.16 4.50 43.41
CA THR A 537 -30.22 3.04 43.27
C THR A 537 -28.81 2.49 43.05
N ASP A 538 -28.42 1.44 43.77
CA ASP A 538 -27.10 0.82 43.59
C ASP A 538 -26.93 0.33 42.14
N ASN A 539 -25.85 0.76 41.49
CA ASN A 539 -25.60 0.50 40.08
C ASN A 539 -26.76 0.96 39.19
N GLY A 540 -27.46 2.03 39.57
CA GLY A 540 -28.49 2.69 38.78
C GLY A 540 -28.00 4.04 38.26
N TYR A 541 -28.69 4.56 37.23
CA TYR A 541 -28.49 5.92 36.75
C TYR A 541 -29.41 6.89 37.50
N ALA A 542 -28.84 7.93 38.07
CA ALA A 542 -29.60 9.08 38.56
C ALA A 542 -29.66 10.14 37.47
N GLU A 543 -30.87 10.60 37.16
CA GLU A 543 -31.16 11.52 36.06
C GLU A 543 -31.24 12.97 36.54
N PHE A 544 -30.63 13.88 35.78
CA PHE A 544 -30.67 15.32 36.02
C PHE A 544 -31.04 16.05 34.73
N LYS A 545 -32.07 16.90 34.81
CA LYS A 545 -32.49 17.75 33.68
C LYS A 545 -31.64 19.00 33.59
N LEU A 546 -31.26 19.37 32.37
CA LEU A 546 -30.36 20.49 32.08
C LEU A 546 -31.09 21.59 31.28
N ASP A 547 -30.43 22.75 31.16
CA ASP A 547 -30.97 23.97 30.57
C ASP A 547 -30.65 24.13 29.06
N GLY A 548 -30.16 23.08 28.40
CA GLY A 548 -29.80 23.09 26.98
C GLY A 548 -28.39 23.60 26.69
N LYS A 549 -27.61 24.02 27.70
CA LYS A 549 -26.25 24.52 27.48
C LYS A 549 -25.23 23.42 27.20
N ALA A 550 -24.13 23.82 26.58
CA ALA A 550 -23.04 22.94 26.17
C ALA A 550 -22.01 22.77 27.30
N TYR A 551 -22.27 21.82 28.20
CA TYR A 551 -21.37 21.50 29.32
C TYR A 551 -20.22 20.61 28.84
N VAL A 552 -18.99 20.93 29.25
CA VAL A 552 -17.75 20.23 28.83
C VAL A 552 -17.18 19.32 29.92
N GLY A 553 -17.65 19.47 31.16
CA GLY A 553 -17.20 18.66 32.28
C GLY A 553 -18.06 18.90 33.53
N GLY A 554 -17.81 18.06 34.54
CA GLY A 554 -18.54 18.13 35.79
C GLY A 554 -17.83 17.42 36.94
N GLU A 555 -18.38 17.56 38.14
CA GLU A 555 -17.99 16.82 39.33
C GLU A 555 -19.20 16.56 40.22
N VAL A 556 -19.12 15.51 41.04
CA VAL A 556 -20.02 15.30 42.19
C VAL A 556 -19.28 15.79 43.44
N ALA A 557 -19.89 16.71 44.17
CA ALA A 557 -19.31 17.30 45.36
C ALA A 557 -20.18 17.01 46.60
N PRO A 558 -19.58 16.81 47.78
CA PRO A 558 -20.30 16.59 49.02
C PRO A 558 -20.97 17.88 49.49
N ARG A 559 -22.13 17.76 50.12
CA ARG A 559 -22.72 18.83 50.94
C ARG A 559 -22.67 18.44 52.41
N ASP A 560 -23.37 17.36 52.74
CA ASP A 560 -23.34 16.69 54.05
C ASP A 560 -23.43 15.15 53.92
N GLY A 561 -23.53 14.63 52.69
CA GLY A 561 -23.49 13.20 52.35
C GLY A 561 -22.11 12.71 51.87
N SER A 562 -21.84 11.41 52.06
CA SER A 562 -20.62 10.72 51.63
C SER A 562 -20.90 9.24 51.37
N GLY A 563 -19.92 8.50 50.81
CA GLY A 563 -19.94 7.03 50.70
C GLY A 563 -20.33 6.47 49.33
N VAL A 564 -20.71 7.31 48.37
CA VAL A 564 -21.10 6.92 47.01
C VAL A 564 -19.97 7.11 46.01
N SER A 565 -19.93 6.27 44.98
CA SER A 565 -18.94 6.36 43.90
C SER A 565 -19.64 6.53 42.55
N VAL A 566 -18.92 7.03 41.55
CA VAL A 566 -19.38 7.06 40.15
C VAL A 566 -18.75 5.87 39.43
N TRP A 567 -19.52 5.15 38.61
CA TRP A 567 -18.93 4.09 37.78
C TRP A 567 -18.09 4.70 36.66
N GLU A 568 -16.92 4.11 36.41
CA GLU A 568 -15.98 4.52 35.38
C GLU A 568 -15.63 3.33 34.49
N SER A 569 -15.49 3.59 33.20
CA SER A 569 -15.00 2.67 32.20
C SER A 569 -13.50 2.93 31.98
N HIS A 570 -12.66 1.96 32.36
CA HIS A 570 -11.21 2.06 32.28
C HIS A 570 -10.71 1.33 31.03
N SER A 571 -10.14 2.07 30.08
CA SER A 571 -9.43 1.54 28.92
C SER A 571 -7.91 1.71 29.11
N GLN A 572 -7.10 1.09 28.24
CA GLN A 572 -5.63 1.25 28.30
C GLN A 572 -5.16 2.70 28.08
N GLU A 573 -6.01 3.54 27.48
CA GLU A 573 -5.65 4.90 27.05
C GLU A 573 -6.40 6.01 27.81
N ARG A 574 -7.55 5.71 28.43
CA ARG A 574 -8.43 6.71 29.06
C ARG A 574 -9.37 6.12 30.11
N VAL A 575 -9.75 6.96 31.08
CA VAL A 575 -10.86 6.74 32.02
C VAL A 575 -12.04 7.61 31.62
N ASP A 576 -13.21 7.01 31.43
CA ASP A 576 -14.47 7.71 31.16
C ASP A 576 -15.48 7.44 32.27
N SER A 577 -16.14 8.46 32.80
CA SER A 577 -17.21 8.26 33.78
C SER A 577 -18.47 7.78 33.06
N CYS A 578 -19.18 6.80 33.62
CA CYS A 578 -20.45 6.28 33.10
C CYS A 578 -21.56 7.32 33.26
N VAL A 579 -21.53 8.27 32.35
CA VAL A 579 -22.43 9.39 32.21
C VAL A 579 -23.10 9.25 30.84
N PHE A 580 -24.42 9.14 30.85
CA PHE A 580 -25.24 9.16 29.66
C PHE A 580 -25.68 10.60 29.39
N LEU A 581 -25.38 11.10 28.20
CA LEU A 581 -25.68 12.47 27.79
C LEU A 581 -26.69 12.46 26.64
N GLU A 582 -27.85 13.07 26.84
CA GLU A 582 -28.84 13.28 25.78
C GLU A 582 -28.67 14.70 25.23
N THR A 583 -28.21 14.80 23.99
CA THR A 583 -27.99 16.07 23.30
C THR A 583 -29.29 16.62 22.70
N GLU A 584 -29.38 17.92 22.47
CA GLU A 584 -30.55 18.53 21.80
C GLU A 584 -30.75 18.02 20.37
N ASN A 585 -29.69 17.52 19.72
CA ASN A 585 -29.72 17.02 18.35
C ASN A 585 -30.06 15.52 18.23
N GLN A 586 -30.45 14.85 19.33
CA GLN A 586 -30.80 13.41 19.41
C GLN A 586 -29.63 12.44 19.17
N ASP A 587 -28.38 12.89 19.34
CA ASP A 587 -27.23 11.99 19.45
C ASP A 587 -26.98 11.67 20.92
N ASP A 588 -27.29 10.44 21.34
CA ASP A 588 -27.04 9.96 22.70
C ASP A 588 -25.58 9.53 22.85
N LEU A 589 -24.89 10.06 23.86
CA LEU A 589 -23.49 9.75 24.13
C LEU A 589 -23.37 8.91 25.41
N LEU A 590 -22.81 7.71 25.27
CA LEU A 590 -22.47 6.81 26.37
C LEU A 590 -21.07 6.21 26.16
N PRO A 591 -20.17 6.24 27.16
CA PRO A 591 -18.88 5.58 27.04
C PRO A 591 -19.01 4.07 26.81
N ARG A 592 -18.19 3.52 25.91
CA ARG A 592 -18.14 2.07 25.67
C ARG A 592 -17.81 1.35 26.98
N GLY A 593 -18.52 0.26 27.27
CA GLY A 593 -18.32 -0.53 28.49
C GLY A 593 -19.25 -0.13 29.63
N CYS A 594 -19.88 1.04 29.60
CA CYS A 594 -20.92 1.41 30.55
C CYS A 594 -22.28 0.76 30.19
N PRO A 595 -23.06 0.26 31.16
CA PRO A 595 -24.42 -0.23 30.90
C PRO A 595 -25.33 0.91 30.44
N GLU A 596 -26.29 0.62 29.56
CA GLU A 596 -27.31 1.61 29.17
C GLU A 596 -28.24 1.94 30.35
N PRO A 597 -28.78 3.19 30.44
CA PRO A 597 -29.65 3.64 31.53
C PRO A 597 -30.99 2.92 31.69
#